data_AF-A0A6M2DXV9-F1
#
_entry.id   AF-A0A6M2DXV9-F1
#
_cell.length_a   1.000
_cell.length_b   1.000
_cell.length_c   1.000
_cell.angle_alpha   90.00
_cell.angle_beta   90.00
_cell.angle_gamma   90.00
#
_symmetry.space_group_name_H-M   'P 1'
#
loop_
_entity.id
_entity.type
_entity.pdbx_description
1 polymer ?
#
loop_
_entity_poly.entity_id
_entity_poly.type
_entity_poly.pdbx_seq_one_letter_code
_entity_poly.pdbx_strand_id
1 'polypeptide(L)'
;MVFLAWLGVKFLPGGHGMAICVVNCFVHSVMYFYYFLTAMKPELKSNPWWKKYITQMQLFQFLMMTLHFGQLAIQPNCGYPAFTAAAFVPQNFFMLMLFSDFYYRAYIKRKPDKQA
;
A
#
# COMPACT_ATOMS: atom_id res chain seq x y z
N MET A 1 -4.68 6.02 -8.38
CA MET A 1 -4.27 4.71 -8.94
C MET A 1 -4.74 4.50 -10.38
N VAL A 2 -6.03 4.65 -10.72
CA VAL A 2 -6.55 4.27 -12.05
C VAL A 2 -5.88 5.00 -13.22
N PHE A 3 -5.69 6.32 -13.15
CA PHE A 3 -5.04 7.09 -14.22
C PHE A 3 -3.57 6.70 -14.45
N LEU A 4 -2.79 6.58 -13.36
CA LEU A 4 -1.38 6.13 -13.43
C LEU A 4 -1.25 4.68 -13.88
N ALA A 5 -2.19 3.80 -13.48
CA ALA A 5 -2.23 2.42 -13.95
C ALA A 5 -2.50 2.34 -15.45
N TRP A 6 -3.42 3.16 -15.97
CA TRP A 6 -3.68 3.23 -17.41
C TRP A 6 -2.44 3.71 -18.18
N LEU A 7 -1.75 4.75 -17.71
CA LEU A 7 -0.48 5.19 -18.30
C LEU A 7 0.59 4.09 -18.26
N GLY A 8 0.71 3.40 -17.11
CA GLY A 8 1.67 2.30 -16.94
C GLY A 8 1.43 1.17 -17.95
N VAL A 9 0.19 0.69 -18.07
CA VAL A 9 -0.17 -0.39 -19.01
C VAL A 9 -0.03 0.05 -20.47
N LYS A 10 -0.35 1.32 -20.78
CA LYS A 10 -0.32 1.88 -22.13
C LYS A 10 1.10 2.06 -22.66
N PHE A 11 2.02 2.56 -21.83
CA PHE A 11 3.36 2.98 -22.26
C PHE A 11 4.46 1.98 -21.85
N LEU A 12 4.25 1.22 -20.78
CA LEU A 12 5.26 0.35 -20.18
C LEU A 12 4.65 -0.98 -19.71
N PRO A 13 4.22 -1.83 -20.65
CA PRO A 13 3.71 -3.16 -20.33
C PRO A 13 4.87 -4.05 -19.83
N GLY A 14 5.09 -4.10 -18.51
CA GLY A 14 5.98 -5.05 -17.85
C GLY A 14 7.18 -4.43 -17.11
N GLY A 15 8.12 -5.29 -16.73
CA GLY A 15 9.35 -4.90 -16.02
C GLY A 15 9.11 -4.47 -14.56
N HIS A 16 9.78 -3.39 -14.15
CA HIS A 16 9.79 -2.87 -12.77
C HIS A 16 8.38 -2.51 -12.26
N GLY A 17 7.49 -2.07 -13.15
CA GLY A 17 6.10 -1.74 -12.85
C GLY A 17 5.25 -2.93 -12.35
N MET A 18 5.57 -4.15 -12.79
CA MET A 18 4.77 -5.35 -12.50
C MET A 18 4.84 -5.73 -11.01
N ALA A 19 5.97 -5.46 -10.35
CA ALA A 19 6.16 -5.72 -8.93
C ALA A 19 5.11 -4.99 -8.07
N ILE A 20 4.74 -3.75 -8.43
CA ILE A 20 3.65 -3.02 -7.75
C ILE A 20 2.34 -3.79 -7.86
N CYS A 21 1.98 -4.24 -9.07
CA CYS A 21 0.72 -4.92 -9.28
C CYS A 21 0.63 -6.21 -8.46
N VAL A 22 1.67 -7.06 -8.52
CA VAL A 22 1.66 -8.34 -7.82
C VAL A 22 1.56 -8.14 -6.31
N VAL A 23 2.38 -7.27 -5.73
CA VAL A 23 2.37 -7.04 -4.28
C VAL A 23 1.06 -6.35 -3.86
N ASN A 24 0.57 -5.37 -4.63
CA ASN A 24 -0.69 -4.71 -4.33
C ASN A 24 -1.88 -5.67 -4.36
N CYS A 25 -1.96 -6.52 -5.39
CA CYS A 25 -2.99 -7.56 -5.49
C CYS A 25 -2.94 -8.51 -4.30
N PHE A 26 -1.76 -8.96 -3.89
CA PHE A 26 -1.61 -9.83 -2.72
C PHE A 26 -2.14 -9.19 -1.43
N VAL A 27 -1.72 -7.95 -1.13
CA VAL A 27 -2.18 -7.21 0.06
C VAL A 27 -3.69 -6.93 -0.01
N HIS A 28 -4.20 -6.59 -1.19
CA HIS A 28 -5.62 -6.38 -1.40
C HIS A 28 -6.43 -7.67 -1.24
N SER A 29 -5.94 -8.83 -1.70
CA SER A 29 -6.58 -10.12 -1.46
C SER A 29 -6.78 -10.37 0.04
N VAL A 30 -5.76 -10.09 0.87
CA VAL A 30 -5.85 -10.21 2.33
C VAL A 30 -6.86 -9.21 2.93
N MET A 31 -6.82 -7.94 2.49
CA MET A 31 -7.72 -6.90 2.97
C MET A 31 -9.19 -7.21 2.63
N TYR A 32 -9.49 -7.58 1.38
CA TYR A 32 -10.85 -7.90 0.96
C TYR A 32 -11.36 -9.20 1.58
N PHE A 33 -10.47 -10.17 1.80
CA PHE A 33 -10.82 -11.37 2.55
C PHE A 33 -11.27 -11.03 3.98
N TYR A 34 -10.56 -10.12 4.66
CA TYR A 34 -11.01 -9.61 5.96
C TYR A 34 -12.38 -8.92 5.88
N TYR A 35 -12.60 -8.06 4.89
CA TYR A 35 -13.90 -7.40 4.72
C TYR A 35 -15.03 -8.41 4.49
N PHE A 36 -14.80 -9.44 3.68
CA PHE A 36 -15.73 -10.54 3.46
C PHE A 36 -16.08 -11.25 4.78
N LEU A 37 -15.07 -11.63 5.58
CA LEU A 37 -15.29 -12.27 6.87
C LEU A 37 -16.08 -11.38 7.85
N THR A 38 -15.75 -10.08 7.92
CA THR A 38 -16.48 -9.15 8.79
C THR A 38 -17.90 -8.85 8.33
N ALA A 39 -18.20 -9.00 7.03
CA ALA A 39 -19.55 -8.88 6.50
C ALA A 39 -20.41 -10.10 6.84
N MET A 40 -19.82 -11.31 6.81
CA MET A 40 -20.51 -12.54 7.19
C MET A 40 -20.73 -12.66 8.71
N LYS A 41 -19.73 -12.26 9.50
CA LYS A 41 -19.78 -12.31 10.98
C LYS A 41 -19.46 -10.93 11.55
N PRO A 42 -20.48 -10.10 11.83
CA PRO A 42 -20.29 -8.77 12.41
C PRO A 42 -19.53 -8.81 13.75
N GLU A 43 -19.63 -9.91 14.50
CA GLU A 43 -18.91 -10.12 15.76
C GLU A 43 -17.38 -10.11 15.57
N LEU A 44 -16.86 -10.61 14.43
CA LEU A 44 -15.42 -10.56 14.14
C LEU A 44 -14.90 -9.13 13.91
N LYS A 45 -15.79 -8.18 13.57
CA LYS A 45 -15.45 -6.77 13.42
C LYS A 45 -14.95 -6.15 14.73
N SER A 46 -15.28 -6.78 15.86
CA SER A 46 -14.89 -6.34 17.20
C SER A 46 -13.41 -6.55 17.50
N ASN A 47 -12.67 -7.36 16.73
CA ASN A 47 -11.24 -7.59 16.99
C ASN A 47 -10.34 -6.51 16.33
N PRO A 48 -9.89 -5.46 17.06
CA PRO A 48 -9.05 -4.40 16.49
C PRO A 48 -7.66 -4.88 16.09
N TRP A 49 -7.22 -6.03 16.60
CA TRP A 49 -5.91 -6.61 16.34
C TRP A 49 -5.74 -6.89 14.84
N TRP A 50 -6.65 -7.65 14.22
CA TRP A 50 -6.59 -8.00 12.79
C TRP A 50 -6.52 -6.76 11.88
N LYS A 51 -7.35 -5.76 12.17
CA LYS A 51 -7.37 -4.49 11.41
C LYS A 51 -6.01 -3.77 11.47
N LYS A 52 -5.33 -3.82 12.62
CA LYS A 52 -4.00 -3.22 12.80
C LYS A 52 -2.96 -3.91 11.92
N TYR A 53 -2.90 -5.25 11.90
CA TYR A 53 -1.93 -5.99 11.07
C TYR A 53 -2.14 -5.74 9.58
N ILE A 54 -3.39 -5.69 9.12
CA ILE A 54 -3.70 -5.40 7.72
C ILE A 54 -3.21 -3.99 7.36
N THR A 55 -3.44 -3.01 8.24
CA THR A 55 -2.98 -1.62 8.02
C THR A 55 -1.45 -1.55 8.01
N GLN A 56 -0.78 -2.27 8.91
CA GLN A 56 0.69 -2.37 8.93
C GLN A 56 1.25 -3.02 7.67
N MET A 57 0.58 -4.05 7.14
CA MET A 57 0.97 -4.72 5.89
C MET A 57 0.86 -3.76 4.70
N GLN A 58 -0.18 -2.93 4.64
CA GLN A 58 -0.33 -1.88 3.62
C GLN A 58 0.76 -0.80 3.73
N LEU A 59 1.10 -0.35 4.94
CA LEU A 59 2.22 0.57 5.16
C LEU A 59 3.55 -0.04 4.71
N PHE A 60 3.79 -1.31 5.05
CA PHE A 60 4.98 -2.03 4.64
C PHE A 60 5.06 -2.16 3.11
N GLN A 61 3.95 -2.45 2.43
CA GLN A 61 3.87 -2.44 0.96
C GLN A 61 4.32 -1.08 0.40
N PHE A 62 3.78 0.04 0.89
CA PHE A 62 4.13 1.36 0.36
C PHE A 62 5.60 1.72 0.61
N LEU A 63 6.17 1.34 1.75
CA LEU A 63 7.60 1.50 2.06
C LEU A 63 8.47 0.67 1.10
N MET A 64 8.20 -0.64 0.98
CA MET A 64 8.90 -1.53 0.06
C MET A 64 8.84 -1.03 -1.38
N MET A 65 7.66 -0.60 -1.85
CA MET A 65 7.49 -0.07 -3.21
C MET A 65 8.24 1.25 -3.40
N THR A 66 8.25 2.14 -2.41
CA THR A 66 9.00 3.39 -2.49
C THR A 66 10.51 3.12 -2.64
N LEU A 67 11.05 2.16 -1.89
CA LEU A 67 12.46 1.76 -2.00
C LEU A 67 12.75 1.10 -3.34
N HIS A 68 11.91 0.17 -3.79
CA HIS A 68 12.07 -0.51 -5.08
C HIS A 68 12.10 0.48 -6.25
N PHE A 69 11.20 1.47 -6.29
CA PHE A 69 11.22 2.51 -7.32
C PHE A 69 12.30 3.57 -7.10
N GLY A 70 12.70 3.80 -5.85
CA GLY A 70 13.83 4.67 -5.50
C GLY A 70 15.18 4.15 -6.01
N GLN A 71 15.37 2.82 -6.08
CA GLN A 71 16.57 2.23 -6.67
C GLN A 71 16.79 2.65 -8.14
N LEU A 72 15.70 2.88 -8.87
CA LEU A 72 15.72 3.35 -10.25
C LEU A 72 16.26 4.79 -10.38
N ALA A 73 16.12 5.60 -9.33
CA ALA A 73 16.66 6.96 -9.30
C ALA A 73 18.17 7.00 -8.98
N ILE A 74 18.69 5.95 -8.33
CA ILE A 74 20.10 5.85 -7.90
C ILE A 74 20.96 5.14 -8.95
N GLN A 75 20.37 4.29 -9.78
CA GLN A 75 21.06 3.50 -10.81
C GLN A 75 20.85 4.10 -12.21
N PRO A 76 21.71 5.04 -12.67
CA PRO A 76 21.60 5.67 -13.99
C PRO A 76 21.86 4.70 -15.16
N ASN A 77 22.43 3.52 -14.90
CA ASN A 77 22.71 2.50 -15.92
C ASN A 77 21.51 1.57 -16.21
N CYS A 78 20.35 1.82 -15.60
CA CYS A 78 19.15 1.03 -15.87
C CYS A 78 18.43 1.56 -17.11
N GLY A 79 18.23 0.72 -18.13
CA GLY A 79 17.48 1.08 -19.35
C GLY A 79 15.97 1.29 -19.15
N TYR A 80 15.50 1.39 -17.90
CA TYR A 80 14.11 1.63 -17.58
C TYR A 80 13.85 3.14 -17.45
N PRO A 81 12.74 3.68 -17.99
CA PRO A 81 12.52 5.11 -18.05
C PRO A 81 12.38 5.74 -16.65
N ALA A 82 13.27 6.67 -16.32
CA ALA A 82 13.28 7.38 -15.03
C ALA A 82 11.97 8.13 -14.74
N PHE A 83 11.19 8.50 -15.77
CA PHE A 83 9.87 9.13 -15.61
C PHE A 83 8.90 8.27 -14.80
N THR A 84 9.03 6.94 -14.80
CA THR A 84 8.20 6.07 -13.96
C THR A 84 8.49 6.24 -12.49
N ALA A 85 9.77 6.39 -12.12
CA ALA A 85 10.13 6.67 -10.74
C ALA A 85 9.57 8.04 -10.33
N ALA A 86 9.66 9.05 -11.20
CA ALA A 86 9.10 10.37 -10.96
C ALA A 86 7.56 10.38 -10.79
N ALA A 87 6.83 9.45 -11.43
CA ALA A 87 5.37 9.35 -11.28
C ALA A 87 4.94 8.46 -10.09
N PHE A 88 5.56 7.28 -9.93
CA PHE A 88 5.15 6.29 -8.93
C PHE A 88 5.71 6.57 -7.53
N VAL A 89 6.89 7.17 -7.38
CA VAL A 89 7.48 7.47 -6.06
C VAL A 89 6.64 8.51 -5.30
N PRO A 90 6.28 9.68 -5.87
CA PRO A 90 5.43 10.64 -5.17
C PRO A 90 4.06 10.06 -4.83
N GLN A 91 3.49 9.26 -5.73
CA GLN A 91 2.19 8.59 -5.50
C GLN A 91 2.26 7.63 -4.30
N ASN A 92 3.30 6.78 -4.21
CA ASN A 92 3.46 5.86 -3.09
C ASN A 92 3.75 6.60 -1.78
N PHE A 93 4.58 7.65 -1.84
CA PHE A 93 4.89 8.48 -0.67
C PHE A 93 3.65 9.21 -0.13
N PHE A 94 2.80 9.75 -1.01
CA PHE A 94 1.53 10.36 -0.62
C PHE A 94 0.61 9.36 0.09
N MET A 95 0.47 8.14 -0.45
CA MET A 95 -0.32 7.08 0.18
C MET A 95 0.26 6.65 1.53
N LEU A 96 1.59 6.56 1.63
CA LEU A 96 2.28 6.25 2.89
C LEU A 96 1.96 7.29 3.96
N MET A 97 2.02 8.58 3.63
CA MET A 97 1.66 9.66 4.58
C MET A 97 0.21 9.55 5.05
N LEU A 98 -0.73 9.35 4.12
CA LEU A 98 -2.16 9.25 4.46
C LEU A 98 -2.48 8.03 5.34
N PHE A 99 -1.88 6.87 5.02
CA PHE A 99 -2.04 5.67 5.85
C PHE A 99 -1.31 5.77 7.18
N SER A 100 -0.18 6.48 7.24
CA SER A 100 0.54 6.77 8.49
C SER A 100 -0.28 7.66 9.40
N ASP A 101 -0.90 8.74 8.88
CA ASP A 101 -1.80 9.61 9.64
C ASP A 101 -3.03 8.83 10.13
N PHE A 102 -3.65 8.01 9.27
CA PHE A 102 -4.74 7.13 9.67
C PHE A 102 -4.31 6.17 10.80
N TYR A 103 -3.16 5.50 10.65
CA TYR A 103 -2.64 4.58 11.66
C TYR A 103 -2.36 5.28 12.98
N TYR A 104 -1.75 6.46 12.93
CA TYR A 104 -1.48 7.28 14.11
C TYR A 104 -2.78 7.67 14.82
N ARG A 105 -3.78 8.18 14.10
CA ARG A 105 -5.06 8.59 14.69
C ARG A 105 -5.88 7.42 15.22
N ALA A 106 -5.91 6.31 14.49
CA ALA A 106 -6.75 5.16 14.82
C ALA A 106 -6.19 4.28 15.95
N TYR A 107 -4.86 4.15 16.05
CA TYR A 107 -4.21 3.19 16.96
C TYR A 107 -3.25 3.80 17.99
N ILE A 108 -2.64 4.97 17.73
CA ILE A 108 -1.67 5.59 18.66
C ILE A 108 -2.34 6.70 19.47
N LYS A 109 -3.06 7.61 18.82
CA LYS A 109 -3.72 8.75 19.47
C LYS A 109 -4.99 8.34 20.22
N ARG A 110 -5.61 7.22 19.85
CA ARG A 110 -6.59 6.56 20.72
C ARG A 110 -5.82 6.07 21.95
N LYS A 111 -5.96 6.79 23.07
CA LYS A 111 -5.66 6.24 24.40
C LYS A 111 -6.31 4.85 24.48
N PRO A 112 -5.69 3.87 25.14
CA PRO A 112 -6.40 2.65 25.49
C PRO A 112 -7.61 3.11 26.30
N ASP A 113 -8.77 3.13 25.68
CA ASP A 113 -10.00 3.17 26.44
C ASP A 113 -9.95 1.88 27.21
N LYS A 114 -9.86 2.00 28.54
CA LYS A 114 -10.11 0.89 29.45
C LYS A 114 -11.46 0.34 29.00
N GLN A 115 -11.45 -0.77 28.27
CA GLN A 115 -12.66 -1.55 28.10
C GLN A 115 -13.08 -1.94 29.52
N ALA A 116 -14.20 -1.34 29.93
CA ALA A 116 -14.88 -1.59 31.19
C ALA A 116 -15.26 -3.06 31.34
#